data_AF-A0A5A9GF05-F1
#
_entry.id   AF-A0A5A9GF05-F1
#
_cell.length_a   1.000
_cell.length_b   1.000
_cell.length_c   1.000
_cell.angle_alpha   90.00
_cell.angle_beta   90.00
_cell.angle_gamma   90.00
#
_symmetry.space_group_name_H-M   'P 1'
#
loop_
_entity.id
_entity.type
_entity.pdbx_description
1 polymer ?
#
loop_
_entity_poly.entity_id
_entity_poly.type
_entity_poly.pdbx_seq_one_letter_code
_entity_poly.pdbx_strand_id
1 'polypeptide(L)'
;MQTGEEARCFLHSMIGALDTVPAYPKAPAHYTATLASYDALWARGIKVPVRTLCDLARLDEAQVVAGRRLAENPDSREPGRKHSRAFWHGWRSRWMELTPDDRDEAHCELYFRFWWWVLRHSPECLRIVAGCVPDSDIAQPSQYADLERALERGEPV
;
A
#
# COMPACT_ATOMS: atom_id res chain seq x y z
N MET A 1 -19.24 17.42 13.24
CA MET A 1 -18.94 16.43 14.29
C MET A 1 -19.52 15.12 13.81
N GLN A 2 -18.68 14.18 13.41
CA GLN A 2 -19.12 12.90 12.84
C GLN A 2 -19.86 12.11 13.94
N THR A 3 -21.04 11.58 13.64
CA THR A 3 -21.80 10.81 14.64
C THR A 3 -21.11 9.45 14.89
N GLY A 4 -21.30 8.85 16.07
CA GLY A 4 -20.75 7.53 16.37
C GLY A 4 -21.26 6.42 15.43
N GLU A 5 -22.42 6.65 14.80
CA GLU A 5 -22.99 5.76 13.78
C GLU A 5 -22.30 5.92 12.42
N GLU A 6 -22.04 7.15 11.99
CA GLU A 6 -21.26 7.45 10.77
C GLU A 6 -19.85 6.86 10.84
N ALA A 7 -19.17 6.99 11.98
CA ALA A 7 -17.84 6.42 12.18
C ALA A 7 -17.86 4.88 12.08
N ARG A 8 -18.89 4.22 12.62
CA ARG A 8 -19.04 2.76 12.52
C ARG A 8 -19.35 2.32 11.09
N CYS A 9 -20.22 3.04 10.40
CA CYS A 9 -20.55 2.79 8.99
C CYS A 9 -19.30 2.91 8.11
N PHE A 10 -18.52 3.98 8.30
CA PHE A 10 -17.24 4.19 7.64
C PHE A 10 -16.27 3.03 7.86
N LEU A 11 -16.03 2.63 9.12
CA LEU A 11 -15.12 1.53 9.44
C LEU A 11 -15.58 0.20 8.86
N HIS A 12 -16.88 -0.15 8.97
CA HIS A 12 -17.43 -1.37 8.40
C HIS A 12 -17.29 -1.39 6.87
N SER A 13 -17.52 -0.25 6.22
CA SER A 13 -17.38 -0.16 4.76
C SER A 13 -15.94 -0.37 4.31
N MET A 14 -14.98 0.25 5.02
CA MET A 14 -13.55 0.09 4.73
C MET A 14 -13.09 -1.36 4.94
N ILE A 15 -13.50 -2.01 6.03
CA ILE A 15 -13.20 -3.43 6.28
C ILE A 15 -13.81 -4.32 5.19
N GLY A 16 -15.08 -4.10 4.84
CA GLY A 16 -15.74 -4.87 3.78
C GLY A 16 -15.07 -4.70 2.40
N ALA A 17 -14.57 -3.51 2.10
CA ALA A 17 -13.80 -3.25 0.88
C ALA A 17 -12.45 -3.99 0.88
N LEU A 18 -11.77 -4.07 2.03
CA LEU A 18 -10.52 -4.84 2.19
C LEU A 18 -10.75 -6.35 2.07
N ASP A 19 -11.86 -6.88 2.58
CA ASP A 19 -12.18 -8.30 2.52
C ASP A 19 -12.55 -8.78 1.10
N THR A 20 -12.95 -7.85 0.23
CA THR A 20 -13.46 -8.15 -1.12
C THR A 20 -12.56 -7.65 -2.25
N VAL A 21 -11.49 -6.92 -1.92
CA VAL A 21 -10.55 -6.40 -2.92
C VAL A 21 -9.92 -7.55 -3.72
N PRO A 22 -9.89 -7.48 -5.07
CA PRO A 22 -9.21 -8.50 -5.86
C PRO A 22 -7.69 -8.44 -5.62
N ALA A 23 -7.02 -9.54 -5.95
CA ALA A 23 -5.56 -9.60 -5.94
C ALA A 23 -4.96 -8.44 -6.76
N TYR A 24 -3.82 -7.92 -6.28
CA TYR A 24 -3.11 -6.83 -6.95
C TYR A 24 -2.76 -7.19 -8.40
N PRO A 25 -2.69 -6.18 -9.29
CA PRO A 25 -2.38 -6.39 -10.69
C PRO A 25 -0.99 -7.02 -10.86
N LYS A 26 -0.87 -7.95 -11.81
CA LYS A 26 0.41 -8.54 -12.17
C LYS A 26 1.30 -7.50 -12.86
N ALA A 27 2.60 -7.66 -12.71
CA ALA A 27 3.56 -6.81 -13.39
C ALA A 27 3.43 -6.96 -14.92
N PRO A 28 3.38 -5.86 -15.68
CA PRO A 28 3.42 -5.94 -17.13
C PRO A 28 4.78 -6.45 -17.60
N ALA A 29 4.82 -7.11 -18.76
CA ALA A 29 6.01 -7.83 -19.24
C ALA A 29 7.27 -6.94 -19.25
N HIS A 30 7.14 -5.70 -19.73
CA HIS A 30 8.23 -4.73 -19.80
C HIS A 30 8.76 -4.29 -18.43
N TYR A 31 8.01 -4.46 -17.35
CA TYR A 31 8.39 -4.08 -15.99
C TYR A 31 9.06 -5.22 -15.19
N THR A 32 9.04 -6.44 -15.72
CA THR A 32 9.64 -7.62 -15.05
C THR A 32 11.14 -7.44 -14.79
N ALA A 33 11.85 -6.83 -15.74
CA ALA A 33 13.29 -6.55 -15.62
C ALA A 33 13.58 -5.56 -14.47
N THR A 34 12.72 -4.55 -14.31
CA THR A 34 12.81 -3.59 -13.20
C THR A 34 12.66 -4.29 -11.85
N LEU A 35 11.66 -5.16 -11.71
CA LEU A 35 11.44 -5.91 -10.47
C LEU A 35 12.61 -6.84 -10.14
N ALA A 36 13.17 -7.51 -11.15
CA ALA A 36 14.38 -8.33 -10.97
C ALA A 36 15.58 -7.48 -10.51
N SER A 37 15.69 -6.23 -10.99
CA SER A 37 16.74 -5.31 -10.53
C SER A 37 16.59 -4.94 -9.06
N TYR A 38 15.36 -4.81 -8.54
CA TYR A 38 15.11 -4.54 -7.12
C TYR A 38 15.56 -5.70 -6.24
N ASP A 39 15.30 -6.93 -6.66
CA ASP A 39 15.76 -8.13 -5.96
C ASP A 39 17.30 -8.22 -5.97
N ALA A 40 17.95 -7.88 -7.08
CA ALA A 40 19.41 -7.84 -7.18
C ALA A 40 20.03 -6.75 -6.29
N LEU A 41 19.40 -5.58 -6.19
CA LEU A 41 19.81 -4.51 -5.28
C LEU A 41 19.66 -4.95 -3.82
N TRP A 42 18.55 -5.61 -3.47
CA TRP A 42 18.35 -6.16 -2.13
C TRP A 42 19.43 -7.18 -1.76
N ALA A 43 19.78 -8.09 -2.66
CA ALA A 43 20.84 -9.07 -2.46
C ALA A 43 22.21 -8.42 -2.15
N ARG A 44 22.43 -7.19 -2.63
CA ARG A 44 23.62 -6.38 -2.34
C ARG A 44 23.51 -5.55 -1.05
N GLY A 45 22.39 -5.63 -0.35
CA GLY A 45 22.09 -4.84 0.85
C GLY A 45 21.57 -3.43 0.55
N ILE A 46 21.18 -3.14 -0.70
CA ILE A 46 20.61 -1.86 -1.09
C ILE A 46 19.09 -1.96 -0.94
N LYS A 47 18.53 -1.06 -0.12
CA LYS A 47 17.09 -1.02 0.17
C LYS A 47 16.36 -0.29 -0.93
N VAL A 48 15.39 -0.95 -1.55
CA VAL A 48 14.50 -0.36 -2.56
C VAL A 48 13.07 -0.43 -2.04
N PRO A 49 12.49 0.72 -1.64
CA PRO A 49 11.09 0.80 -1.24
C PRO A 49 10.15 0.25 -2.31
N VAL A 50 9.10 -0.43 -1.88
CA VAL A 50 7.98 -0.82 -2.74
C VAL A 50 7.19 0.44 -3.07
N ARG A 51 6.91 0.66 -4.35
CA ARG A 51 6.15 1.84 -4.83
C ARG A 51 4.96 1.50 -5.70
N THR A 52 4.86 0.27 -6.21
CA THR A 52 3.79 -0.15 -7.14
C THR A 52 3.05 -1.37 -6.60
N LEU A 53 1.79 -1.54 -6.98
CA LEU A 53 0.96 -2.67 -6.57
C LEU A 53 1.49 -3.99 -7.13
N CYS A 54 1.99 -3.98 -8.35
CA CYS A 54 2.56 -5.18 -8.94
C CYS A 54 3.87 -5.66 -8.27
N ASP A 55 4.60 -4.74 -7.63
CA ASP A 55 5.76 -5.06 -6.81
C ASP A 55 5.31 -5.62 -5.45
N LEU A 56 4.31 -4.97 -4.83
CA LEU A 56 3.68 -5.44 -3.61
C LEU A 56 3.11 -6.86 -3.76
N ALA A 57 2.48 -7.17 -4.91
CA ALA A 57 1.89 -8.46 -5.24
C ALA A 57 2.86 -9.65 -5.19
N ARG A 58 4.17 -9.40 -5.27
CA ARG A 58 5.22 -10.43 -5.28
C ARG A 58 5.78 -10.72 -3.89
N LEU A 59 5.49 -9.88 -2.91
CA LEU A 59 6.03 -10.04 -1.58
C LEU A 59 5.35 -11.21 -0.87
N ASP A 60 6.14 -12.01 -0.16
CA ASP A 60 5.63 -13.03 0.74
C ASP A 60 4.88 -12.37 1.90
N GLU A 61 3.56 -12.53 1.91
CA GLU A 61 2.66 -11.96 2.89
C GLU A 61 3.03 -12.36 4.33
N ALA A 62 3.44 -13.61 4.56
CA ALA A 62 3.81 -14.08 5.88
C ALA A 62 5.05 -13.32 6.41
N GLN A 63 5.99 -13.02 5.52
CA GLN A 63 7.16 -12.20 5.84
C GLN A 63 6.78 -10.74 6.09
N VAL A 64 5.87 -10.17 5.29
CA VAL A 64 5.34 -8.81 5.52
C VAL A 64 4.71 -8.73 6.90
N VAL A 65 3.84 -9.67 7.26
CA VAL A 65 3.19 -9.71 8.57
C VAL A 65 4.20 -9.84 9.71
N ALA A 66 5.21 -10.71 9.56
CA ALA A 66 6.26 -10.87 10.56
C ALA A 66 7.07 -9.58 10.76
N GLY A 67 7.39 -8.87 9.67
CA GLY A 67 8.06 -7.57 9.71
C GLY A 67 7.21 -6.51 10.40
N ARG A 68 5.92 -6.42 10.05
CA ARG A 68 4.97 -5.48 10.70
C ARG A 68 4.92 -5.70 12.21
N ARG A 69 4.80 -6.96 12.66
CA ARG A 69 4.79 -7.30 14.10
C ARG A 69 6.07 -6.87 14.81
N LEU A 70 7.23 -7.01 14.17
CA LEU A 70 8.49 -6.57 14.77
C LEU A 70 8.51 -5.05 15.01
N ALA A 71 7.98 -4.27 14.07
CA ALA A 71 7.93 -2.80 14.18
C ALA A 71 7.03 -2.29 15.32
N GLU A 72 6.13 -3.13 15.84
CA GLU A 72 5.31 -2.77 17.01
C GLU A 72 6.13 -2.69 18.30
N ASN A 73 7.32 -3.26 18.32
CA ASN A 73 8.29 -3.03 19.38
C ASN A 73 9.00 -1.67 19.14
N PRO A 74 8.85 -0.68 20.03
CA PRO A 74 9.50 0.64 19.91
C PRO A 74 11.04 0.57 19.87
N ASP A 75 11.62 -0.46 20.47
CA ASP A 75 13.08 -0.67 20.49
C ASP A 75 13.59 -1.43 19.24
N SER A 76 12.68 -1.83 18.35
CA SER A 76 13.07 -2.53 17.12
C SER A 76 13.93 -1.62 16.23
N ARG A 77 15.00 -2.19 15.69
CA ARG A 77 15.87 -1.51 14.73
C ARG A 77 15.50 -1.94 13.32
N GLU A 78 15.81 -1.08 12.36
CA GLU A 78 15.57 -1.36 10.96
C GLU A 78 16.24 -2.70 10.54
N PRO A 79 15.46 -3.65 9.98
CA PRO A 79 15.98 -4.94 9.55
C PRO A 79 17.05 -4.80 8.46
N GLY A 80 18.18 -5.50 8.65
CA GLY A 80 19.24 -5.61 7.65
C GLY A 80 19.01 -6.76 6.65
N ARG A 81 19.98 -6.96 5.75
CA ARG A 81 19.96 -7.98 4.67
C ARG A 81 19.81 -9.45 5.09
N LYS A 82 19.83 -9.74 6.40
CA LYS A 82 19.53 -11.09 6.92
C LYS A 82 18.03 -11.41 6.84
N HIS A 83 17.20 -10.39 6.65
CA HIS A 83 15.78 -10.54 6.42
C HIS A 83 15.45 -10.42 4.92
N SER A 84 14.28 -10.93 4.55
CA SER A 84 13.76 -10.77 3.19
C SER A 84 13.33 -9.31 2.93
N ARG A 85 13.25 -8.93 1.65
CA ARG A 85 12.70 -7.63 1.24
C ARG A 85 11.25 -7.46 1.71
N ALA A 86 10.46 -8.53 1.67
CA ALA A 86 9.08 -8.57 2.17
C ALA A 86 9.02 -8.26 3.67
N PHE A 87 9.90 -8.86 4.46
CA PHE A 87 10.00 -8.58 5.90
C PHE A 87 10.37 -7.11 6.16
N TRP A 88 11.38 -6.58 5.47
CA TRP A 88 11.76 -5.17 5.63
C TRP A 88 10.64 -4.21 5.20
N HIS A 89 9.94 -4.51 4.11
CA HIS A 89 8.77 -3.74 3.69
C HIS A 89 7.69 -3.70 4.78
N GLY A 90 7.35 -4.86 5.35
CA GLY A 90 6.38 -4.94 6.44
C GLY A 90 6.79 -4.11 7.65
N TRP A 91 8.05 -4.25 8.10
CA TRP A 91 8.59 -3.47 9.21
C TRP A 91 8.52 -1.97 8.92
N ARG A 92 9.01 -1.53 7.74
CA ARG A 92 9.06 -0.13 7.36
C ARG A 92 7.67 0.50 7.24
N SER A 93 6.72 -0.21 6.62
CA SER A 93 5.35 0.27 6.48
C SER A 93 4.70 0.48 7.84
N ARG A 94 4.86 -0.47 8.78
CA ARG A 94 4.32 -0.33 10.13
C ARG A 94 5.03 0.77 10.93
N TRP A 95 6.35 0.90 10.79
CA TRP A 95 7.10 2.00 11.42
C TRP A 95 6.51 3.36 11.00
N MET A 96 6.35 3.60 9.70
CA MET A 96 5.80 4.85 9.15
C MET A 96 4.31 5.11 9.49
N GLU A 97 3.55 4.06 9.78
CA GLU A 97 2.20 4.19 10.35
C GLU A 97 2.25 4.70 11.79
N LEU A 98 3.23 4.23 12.59
CA LEU A 98 3.43 4.59 13.99
C LEU A 98 4.12 5.95 14.14
N THR A 99 4.92 6.38 13.15
CA THR A 99 5.62 7.67 13.10
C THR A 99 5.21 8.47 11.86
N PRO A 100 4.02 9.09 11.83
CA PRO A 100 3.49 9.75 10.63
C PRO A 100 4.39 10.85 10.06
N ASP A 101 5.15 11.55 10.91
CA ASP A 101 6.08 12.60 10.51
C ASP A 101 7.30 12.07 9.74
N ASP A 102 7.59 10.76 9.84
CA ASP A 102 8.69 10.09 9.15
C ASP A 102 8.25 9.43 7.83
N ARG A 103 7.00 9.63 7.40
CA ARG A 103 6.51 9.07 6.13
C ARG A 103 7.26 9.69 4.97
N ASP A 104 7.90 8.84 4.17
CA ASP A 104 8.53 9.28 2.93
C ASP A 104 7.60 9.16 1.72
N GLU A 105 8.03 9.76 0.62
CA GLU A 105 7.32 9.79 -0.66
C GLU A 105 6.91 8.38 -1.12
N ALA A 106 7.80 7.39 -0.99
CA ALA A 106 7.52 6.04 -1.45
C ALA A 106 6.40 5.36 -0.65
N HIS A 107 6.33 5.61 0.66
CA HIS A 107 5.24 5.10 1.49
C HIS A 107 3.91 5.79 1.14
N CYS A 108 3.92 7.11 1.00
CA CYS A 108 2.73 7.87 0.62
C CYS A 108 2.21 7.45 -0.77
N GLU A 109 3.11 7.29 -1.75
CA GLU A 109 2.77 6.83 -3.10
C GLU A 109 2.13 5.43 -3.09
N LEU A 110 2.73 4.48 -2.37
CA LEU A 110 2.18 3.13 -2.27
C LEU A 110 0.84 3.10 -1.52
N TYR A 111 0.71 3.87 -0.44
CA TYR A 111 -0.54 3.99 0.32
C TYR A 111 -1.67 4.55 -0.56
N PHE A 112 -1.36 5.56 -1.37
CA PHE A 112 -2.30 6.14 -2.32
C PHE A 112 -2.73 5.13 -3.40
N ARG A 113 -1.78 4.42 -4.02
CA ARG A 113 -2.06 3.35 -4.99
C ARG A 113 -2.87 2.20 -4.39
N PHE A 114 -2.60 1.84 -3.14
CA PHE A 114 -3.34 0.82 -2.42
C PHE A 114 -4.82 1.22 -2.25
N TRP A 115 -5.09 2.42 -1.74
CA TRP A 115 -6.47 2.88 -1.55
C TRP A 115 -7.19 3.12 -2.86
N TRP A 116 -6.50 3.61 -3.90
CA TRP A 116 -7.04 3.62 -5.25
C TRP A 116 -7.56 2.23 -5.64
N TRP A 117 -6.71 1.20 -5.52
CA TRP A 117 -7.09 -0.16 -5.92
C TRP A 117 -8.29 -0.70 -5.14
N VAL A 118 -8.33 -0.47 -3.82
CA VAL A 118 -9.44 -0.88 -2.96
C VAL A 118 -10.73 -0.16 -3.36
N LEU A 119 -10.70 1.17 -3.42
CA LEU A 119 -11.88 1.99 -3.65
C LEU A 119 -12.41 1.89 -5.08
N ARG A 120 -11.52 1.67 -6.06
CA ARG A 120 -11.88 1.34 -7.44
C ARG A 120 -12.77 0.10 -7.54
N HIS A 121 -12.52 -0.90 -6.70
CA HIS A 121 -13.31 -2.15 -6.68
C HIS A 121 -14.45 -2.12 -5.66
N SER A 122 -14.60 -1.02 -4.92
CA SER A 122 -15.65 -0.85 -3.91
C SER A 122 -16.33 0.53 -4.04
N PRO A 123 -17.15 0.77 -5.09
CA PRO A 123 -17.79 2.07 -5.33
C PRO A 123 -18.68 2.55 -4.19
N GLU A 124 -19.30 1.64 -3.43
CA GLU A 124 -20.05 1.99 -2.22
C GLU A 124 -19.14 2.53 -1.12
N CYS A 125 -18.00 1.88 -0.87
CA CYS A 125 -17.01 2.36 0.08
C CYS A 125 -16.48 3.73 -0.33
N LEU A 126 -16.20 3.94 -1.61
CA LEU A 126 -15.77 5.26 -2.11
C LEU A 126 -16.81 6.35 -1.82
N ARG A 127 -18.12 6.08 -2.01
CA ARG A 127 -19.18 7.04 -1.65
C ARG A 127 -19.18 7.38 -0.15
N ILE A 128 -19.00 6.37 0.70
CA ILE A 128 -18.97 6.55 2.16
C ILE A 128 -17.72 7.34 2.58
N VAL A 129 -16.55 7.01 2.04
CA VAL A 129 -15.29 7.75 2.26
C VAL A 129 -15.46 9.21 1.83
N ALA A 130 -16.01 9.48 0.65
CA ALA A 130 -16.24 10.84 0.18
C ALA A 130 -17.24 11.64 1.03
N GLY A 131 -18.23 10.98 1.64
CA GLY A 131 -19.14 11.64 2.59
C GLY A 131 -18.52 11.90 3.97
N CYS A 132 -17.63 11.02 4.42
CA CYS A 132 -17.04 11.08 5.77
C CYS A 132 -15.79 11.94 5.86
N VAL A 133 -14.93 11.89 4.84
CA VAL A 133 -13.62 12.56 4.78
C VAL A 133 -13.41 13.22 3.41
N PRO A 134 -14.27 14.19 3.02
CA PRO A 134 -14.29 14.77 1.68
C PRO A 134 -12.98 15.46 1.27
N ASP A 135 -12.22 15.95 2.25
CA ASP A 135 -10.97 16.67 2.03
C ASP A 135 -9.74 15.74 1.90
N SER A 136 -9.91 14.41 2.03
CA SER A 136 -8.80 13.48 1.84
C SER A 136 -8.53 13.18 0.37
N ASP A 137 -7.27 12.99 -0.01
CA ASP A 137 -6.90 12.65 -1.39
C ASP A 137 -7.57 11.37 -1.87
N ILE A 138 -7.79 10.39 -0.98
CA ILE A 138 -8.43 9.13 -1.32
C ILE A 138 -9.95 9.24 -1.55
N ALA A 139 -10.55 10.34 -1.10
CA ALA A 139 -11.97 10.63 -1.33
C ALA A 139 -12.24 11.23 -2.72
N GLN A 140 -11.19 11.60 -3.47
CA GLN A 140 -11.29 12.36 -4.71
C GLN A 140 -10.90 11.49 -5.92
N PRO A 141 -11.88 10.94 -6.68
CA PRO A 141 -11.58 10.05 -7.80
C PRO A 141 -10.70 10.67 -8.88
N SER A 142 -10.73 12.00 -9.03
CA SER A 142 -9.87 12.73 -9.96
C SER A 142 -8.38 12.57 -9.66
N GLN A 143 -8.01 12.35 -8.39
CA GLN A 143 -6.62 12.11 -7.98
C GLN A 143 -6.10 10.78 -8.54
N TYR A 144 -7.00 9.86 -8.93
CA TYR A 144 -6.66 8.55 -9.47
C TYR A 144 -6.53 8.52 -11.00
N ALA A 145 -6.73 9.65 -11.69
CA ALA A 145 -6.80 9.66 -13.15
C ALA A 145 -5.52 9.13 -13.82
N ASP A 146 -4.35 9.37 -13.22
CA ASP A 146 -3.08 8.80 -13.71
C ASP A 146 -3.00 7.28 -13.54
N LEU A 147 -3.50 6.75 -12.41
CA LEU A 147 -3.51 5.32 -12.13
C LEU A 147 -4.49 4.56 -13.03
N GLU A 148 -5.67 5.12 -13.31
CA GLU A 148 -6.60 4.53 -14.27
C GLU A 148 -5.99 4.50 -15.69
N ARG A 149 -5.36 5.60 -16.14
CA ARG A 149 -4.67 5.63 -17.44
C ARG A 149 -3.52 4.63 -17.51
N ALA A 150 -2.73 4.52 -16.45
CA ALA A 150 -1.64 3.56 -16.37
C ALA A 150 -2.18 2.12 -16.47
N LEU A 151 -3.25 1.81 -15.73
CA LEU A 151 -3.89 0.49 -15.79
C LEU A 151 -4.40 0.16 -17.20
N GLU A 152 -5.08 1.09 -17.86
CA GLU A 152 -5.60 0.95 -19.22
C GLU A 152 -4.49 0.68 -20.25
N ARG A 153 -3.33 1.31 -20.06
CA ARG A 153 -2.14 1.14 -20.91
C ARG A 153 -1.32 -0.09 -20.57
N GLY A 154 -1.65 -0.81 -19.51
CA GLY A 154 -0.86 -1.92 -19.01
C GLY A 154 0.50 -1.46 -18.46
N GLU A 155 0.55 -0.26 -17.88
CA GLU A 155 1.71 0.29 -17.18
C GLU A 155 1.70 -0.18 -15.70
N PRO A 156 2.85 -0.14 -15.00
CA PRO A 156 2.91 -0.50 -13.59
C PRO A 156 2.14 0.49 -12.73
N VAL A 157 1.02 0.03 -12.17
CA VAL A 157 0.27 0.68 -11.10
C VAL A 157 0.70 0.18 -9.73
#